data_AF-A0AAE2U554-F1
#
_entry.id   AF-A0AAE2U554-F1
#
_cell.length_a   1.000
_cell.length_b   1.000
_cell.length_c   1.000
_cell.angle_alpha   90.00
_cell.angle_beta   90.00
_cell.angle_gamma   90.00
#
_symmetry.space_group_name_H-M   'P 1'
#
loop_
_entity.id
_entity.type
_entity.pdbx_description
1 polymer ?
#
loop_
_entity_poly.entity_id
_entity_poly.type
_entity_poly.pdbx_seq_one_letter_code
_entity_poly.pdbx_strand_id
1 'polypeptide(L)' 'MQITRQTVQDALQAALGRSVTVEPHVPLIETRLKINSLTMLALFAQLERVSQITVAQKDAVRLYGCSIDQIVQWFAQREQ' A
#
# COMPACT_ATOMS: atom_id res chain seq x y z
N MET A 1 4.46 11.89 8.18
CA MET A 1 2.99 11.94 8.31
C MET A 1 2.55 10.51 8.51
N GLN A 2 1.81 10.24 9.57
CA GLN A 2 1.46 8.86 9.90
C GLN A 2 0.61 8.23 8.80
N ILE A 3 1.06 7.09 8.28
CA ILE A 3 0.29 6.32 7.30
C ILE A 3 -0.89 5.66 8.02
N THR A 4 -2.10 5.98 7.59
CA THR A 4 -3.34 5.38 8.10
C THR A 4 -3.94 4.44 7.06
N ARG A 5 -4.93 3.62 7.47
CA ARG A 5 -5.72 2.79 6.54
C ARG A 5 -6.33 3.61 5.41
N GLN A 6 -6.85 4.79 5.74
CA GLN A 6 -7.45 5.68 4.75
C GLN A 6 -6.41 6.16 3.75
N THR A 7 -5.22 6.55 4.22
CA THR A 7 -4.11 6.96 3.36
C THR A 7 -3.71 5.86 2.38
N VAL A 8 -3.64 4.61 2.83
CA VAL A 8 -3.34 3.46 1.95
C VAL A 8 -4.49 3.20 0.97
N GLN A 9 -5.74 3.31 1.42
CA GLN A 9 -6.91 3.15 0.55
C GLN A 9 -6.96 4.23 -0.55
N ASP A 10 -6.68 5.48 -0.21
CA ASP A 10 -6.64 6.60 -1.16
C ASP A 10 -5.49 6.44 -2.16
N ALA A 11 -4.30 6.07 -1.68
CA ALA A 11 -3.15 5.77 -2.53
C ALA A 11 -3.42 4.60 -3.49
N LEU A 12 -4.13 3.56 -3.01
CA LEU A 12 -4.54 2.43 -3.84
C LEU A 12 -5.54 2.84 -4.92
N GLN A 13 -6.51 3.69 -4.59
CA GLN A 13 -7.46 4.23 -5.58
C GLN A 13 -6.75 5.07 -6.64
N ALA A 14 -5.79 5.90 -6.23
CA ALA A 14 -4.95 6.67 -7.14
C ALA A 14 -4.12 5.77 -8.06
N ALA A 15 -3.50 4.71 -7.51
CA ALA A 15 -2.72 3.74 -8.28
C ALA A 15 -3.57 2.95 -9.29
N LEU A 16 -4.83 2.68 -8.96
CA LEU A 16 -5.78 1.99 -9.84
C LEU A 16 -6.50 2.93 -10.81
N GLY A 17 -6.43 4.24 -10.61
CA GLY A 17 -7.16 5.25 -11.38
C GLY A 17 -8.69 5.18 -11.22
N ARG A 18 -9.18 4.56 -10.15
CA ARG A 18 -10.62 4.38 -9.90
C ARG A 18 -10.91 4.19 -8.41
N SER A 19 -12.12 4.54 -7.99
CA SER A 19 -12.59 4.26 -6.64
C SER A 19 -12.81 2.77 -6.43
N VAL A 20 -12.23 2.26 -5.35
CA VAL A 20 -12.36 0.87 -4.89
C VAL A 20 -12.44 0.85 -3.38
N THR A 21 -13.12 -0.16 -2.85
CA THR A 21 -13.15 -0.45 -1.42
C THR A 21 -12.54 -1.82 -1.23
N VAL A 22 -11.52 -1.89 -0.37
CA VAL A 22 -10.84 -3.14 -0.02
C VAL A 22 -10.98 -3.36 1.47
N GLU A 23 -11.29 -4.60 1.86
CA GLU A 23 -11.30 -4.99 3.26
C GLU A 23 -9.88 -4.88 3.85
N PRO A 24 -9.66 -4.12 4.94
CA PRO A 24 -8.31 -3.78 5.38
C PRO A 24 -7.40 -4.96 5.74
N HIS A 25 -8.00 -6.10 6.08
CA HIS A 25 -7.32 -7.32 6.52
C HIS A 25 -7.09 -8.32 5.38
N VAL A 26 -7.67 -8.10 4.20
CA VAL A 26 -7.51 -8.99 3.04
C VAL A 26 -6.25 -8.61 2.25
N PRO A 27 -5.36 -9.56 1.92
CA PRO A 27 -4.21 -9.31 1.05
C PRO A 27 -4.63 -8.68 -0.27
N LEU A 28 -3.94 -7.62 -0.69
CA LEU A 28 -4.31 -6.87 -1.89
C LEU A 28 -4.34 -7.75 -3.16
N ILE A 29 -3.43 -8.73 -3.26
CA ILE A 29 -3.37 -9.67 -4.38
C ILE A 29 -4.54 -10.66 -4.44
N GLU A 30 -5.22 -10.92 -3.31
CA GLU A 30 -6.38 -11.81 -3.24
C GLU A 30 -7.68 -11.08 -3.61
N THR A 31 -7.64 -9.75 -3.71
CA THR A 31 -8.78 -8.96 -4.15
C THR A 31 -9.07 -9.20 -5.63
N ARG A 32 -10.34 -9.11 -6.03
CA ARG A 32 -10.76 -9.19 -7.45
C ARG A 32 -10.43 -7.93 -8.26
N LEU A 33 -9.44 -7.13 -7.82
CA LEU A 33 -9.13 -5.82 -8.39
C LEU A 33 -8.01 -5.84 -9.44
N LYS A 34 -7.48 -7.03 -9.78
CA LYS A 34 -6.37 -7.22 -10.72
C LYS A 34 -5.09 -6.49 -10.29
N ILE A 35 -4.81 -6.46 -8.99
CA ILE A 35 -3.61 -5.85 -8.43
C ILE A 35 -2.40 -6.71 -8.86
N ASN A 36 -1.44 -6.07 -9.51
CA ASN A 36 -0.21 -6.69 -9.99
C ASN A 36 1.01 -5.88 -9.53
N SER A 37 2.21 -6.31 -9.94
CA SER A 37 3.47 -5.66 -9.55
C SER A 37 3.54 -4.18 -9.93
N LEU A 38 2.97 -3.77 -11.08
CA LEU A 38 2.95 -2.37 -11.48
C LEU A 38 2.00 -1.53 -10.61
N THR A 39 0.82 -2.05 -10.30
CA THR A 39 -0.12 -1.40 -9.36
C THR A 39 0.52 -1.25 -7.98
N MET A 40 1.23 -2.27 -7.49
CA MET A 40 1.90 -2.21 -6.19
C MET A 40 3.05 -1.20 -6.18
N LEU A 41 3.86 -1.11 -7.25
CA LEU A 41 4.88 -0.07 -7.36
C LEU A 41 4.27 1.33 -7.39
N ALA A 42 3.16 1.53 -8.11
CA ALA A 42 2.45 2.79 -8.13
C ALA A 42 1.88 3.15 -6.74
N LEU A 43 1.32 2.17 -6.02
CA LEU A 43 0.88 2.34 -4.64
C LEU A 43 2.04 2.78 -3.73
N PHE A 44 3.19 2.10 -3.79
CA PHE A 44 4.34 2.47 -2.97
C PHE A 44 4.84 3.87 -3.31
N ALA A 45 4.95 4.24 -4.58
CA ALA A 45 5.35 5.59 -4.96
C ALA A 45 4.41 6.69 -4.38
N GLN A 46 3.10 6.43 -4.31
CA GLN A 46 2.15 7.35 -3.66
C GLN A 46 2.37 7.41 -2.14
N LEU A 47 2.61 6.26 -1.49
CA LEU A 47 2.86 6.19 -0.06
C LEU A 47 4.19 6.83 0.35
N GLU A 48 5.24 6.64 -0.43
CA GLU A 48 6.54 7.28 -0.25
C GLU A 48 6.42 8.80 -0.33
N ARG A 49 5.63 9.31 -1.28
CA ARG A 49 5.39 10.76 -1.44
C ARG A 49 4.75 11.40 -0.21
N VAL A 50 3.81 10.71 0.44
CA VAL A 50 3.08 11.26 1.60
C VAL A 50 3.79 11.01 2.93
N SER A 51 4.47 9.87 3.09
CA SER A 51 5.18 9.51 4.32
C SER A 51 6.60 10.06 4.39
N GLN A 52 7.23 10.36 3.24
CA GLN A 52 8.68 10.59 3.10
C GLN A 52 9.54 9.38 3.51
N ILE A 53 8.95 8.18 3.62
CA ILE A 53 9.65 6.93 3.90
C ILE A 53 9.78 6.15 2.60
N THR A 54 11.02 5.80 2.22
CA THR A 54 11.30 5.01 1.01
C THR A 54 11.06 3.51 1.25
N VAL A 55 10.39 2.85 0.31
CA VAL A 55 10.17 1.41 0.28
C VAL A 55 11.29 0.77 -0.54
N ALA A 56 12.31 0.22 0.15
CA ALA A 56 13.38 -0.49 -0.52
C ALA A 56 12.86 -1.72 -1.30
N GLN A 57 13.54 -2.11 -2.38
CA GLN A 57 13.11 -3.22 -3.25
C GLN A 57 12.88 -4.53 -2.47
N LYS A 58 13.75 -4.84 -1.49
CA LYS A 58 13.61 -6.01 -0.62
C LYS A 58 12.31 -6.01 0.19
N ASP A 59 11.84 -4.83 0.59
CA ASP A 59 10.61 -4.66 1.34
C ASP A 59 9.40 -4.67 0.41
N ALA A 60 9.52 -4.11 -0.81
CA ALA A 60 8.46 -4.14 -1.80
C ALA A 60 8.02 -5.58 -2.15
N VAL A 61 8.98 -6.52 -2.24
CA VAL A 61 8.68 -7.95 -2.44
C VAL A 61 7.89 -8.51 -1.26
N ARG A 62 8.26 -8.18 -0.03
CA ARG A 62 7.53 -8.61 1.18
C ARG A 62 6.13 -8.02 1.23
N LEU A 63 5.99 -6.74 0.89
CA LEU A 63 4.73 -6.00 0.92
C LEU A 63 3.79 -6.39 -0.23
N TYR A 64 4.28 -7.05 -1.27
CA TYR A 64 3.48 -7.47 -2.43
C TYR A 64 2.27 -8.32 -2.02
N GLY A 65 2.43 -9.19 -1.02
CA GLY A 65 1.38 -10.05 -0.49
C GLY A 65 0.62 -9.48 0.70
N CYS A 66 0.81 -8.21 1.06
CA CYS A 66 0.25 -7.65 2.28
C CYS A 66 -1.18 -7.12 2.10
N SER A 67 -1.92 -7.12 3.21
CA SER A 67 -3.16 -6.37 3.36
C SER A 67 -2.88 -4.88 3.67
N ILE A 68 -3.93 -4.04 3.63
CA ILE A 68 -3.81 -2.62 4.02
C ILE A 68 -3.30 -2.50 5.47
N ASP A 69 -3.82 -3.32 6.39
CA ASP A 69 -3.41 -3.33 7.79
C ASP A 69 -1.92 -3.61 7.97
N GLN A 70 -1.40 -4.59 7.22
CA GLN A 70 0.01 -4.95 7.28
C GLN A 70 0.90 -3.86 6.68
N ILE A 71 0.45 -3.18 5.61
CA ILE A 71 1.16 -2.04 5.03
C ILE A 71 1.24 -0.90 6.05
N VAL A 72 0.12 -0.54 6.69
CA VAL A 72 0.08 0.48 7.74
C VAL A 72 1.06 0.15 8.87
N GLN A 73 1.05 -1.09 9.35
CA GLN A 73 1.97 -1.54 10.41
C GLN A 73 3.44 -1.44 9.99
N TRP A 74 3.78 -1.81 8.76
CA TRP A 74 5.15 -1.73 8.25
C TRP A 74 5.66 -0.28 8.18
N PHE A 75 4.80 0.69 7.82
CA PHE A 75 5.16 2.11 7.81
C PHE A 75 5.28 2.65 9.25
N ALA A 76 4.36 2.28 10.14
CA ALA A 76 4.40 2.70 11.54
C ALA A 76 5.69 2.25 12.26
N GLN A 77 6.25 1.09 11.88
CA GLN A 77 7.53 0.59 12.41
C GLN A 77 8.76 1.41 11.94
N ARG A 78 8.63 2.22 10.88
CA ARG A 78 9.71 3.05 10.33
C ARG A 78 9.62 4.52 10.69
N GLU A 79 8.51 4.94 11.27
CA GLU A 79 8.37 6.29 11.87
C GLU A 79 8.97 6.37 13.27
N GLN A 80 9.45 5.25 13.82
CA GLN A 80 10.18 5.15 15.10
C GLN A 80 11.69 5.21 14.87
#